data_AF-A0A7T8JTT3-F1
#
_entry.id   AF-A0A7T8JTT3-F1
#
_cell.length_a   1.000
_cell.length_b   1.000
_cell.length_c   1.000
_cell.angle_alpha   90.00
_cell.angle_beta   90.00
_cell.angle_gamma   90.00
#
_symmetry.space_group_name_H-M   'P 1'
#
loop_
_entity.id
_entity.type
_entity.pdbx_description
1 polymer ?
#
loop_
_entity_poly.entity_id
_entity_poly.type
_entity_poly.pdbx_seq_one_letter_code
_entity_poly.pdbx_strand_id
1 'polypeptide(L)' 'LQKFLNLNGRLLKDPFSSPCRYSEVKMKASDYQEAKSAFNAALKEAGCGVWIDKPIEQDQFSL' A
#
# COMPACT_ATOMS: atom_id res chain seq x y z
N LEU A 1 0.59 11.17 -21.82
CA LEU A 1 1.38 12.03 -20.92
C LEU A 1 0.51 13.02 -20.12
N GLN A 2 -0.31 13.86 -20.77
CA GLN A 2 -1.12 14.89 -20.06
C GLN A 2 -2.09 14.31 -18.99
N LYS A 3 -2.76 13.20 -19.29
CA LYS A 3 -3.63 12.50 -18.33
C LYS A 3 -2.88 12.07 -17.06
N PHE A 4 -1.64 11.60 -17.22
CA PHE A 4 -0.80 11.18 -16.11
C PHE A 4 -0.38 12.37 -15.25
N LEU A 5 0.05 13.48 -15.86
CA LEU A 5 0.42 14.70 -15.14
C LEU A 5 -0.77 15.29 -14.36
N ASN A 6 -1.95 15.29 -14.98
CA ASN A 6 -3.18 15.76 -14.32
C ASN A 6 -3.59 14.85 -13.16
N LEU A 7 -3.42 13.54 -13.29
CA LEU A 7 -3.68 12.58 -12.20
C LEU A 7 -2.70 12.78 -11.05
N ASN A 8 -1.41 12.88 -11.35
CA ASN A 8 -0.36 13.08 -10.37
C ASN A 8 -0.58 14.39 -9.58
N GLY A 9 -0.86 15.50 -10.29
CA GLY A 9 -1.17 16.79 -9.65
C GLY A 9 -2.45 16.80 -8.80
N ARG A 10 -3.37 15.85 -8.99
CA ARG A 10 -4.52 15.66 -8.10
C ARG A 10 -4.18 14.82 -6.87
N LEU A 11 -3.36 13.78 -7.04
CA LEU A 11 -2.97 12.86 -5.96
C LEU A 11 -2.02 13.51 -4.94
N LEU A 12 -1.24 14.51 -5.35
CA LEU A 12 -0.34 15.25 -4.45
C LEU A 12 -1.01 16.34 -3.62
N LYS A 13 -2.29 16.67 -3.87
CA LYS A 13 -3.03 17.76 -3.22
C LYS A 13 -3.80 17.32 -1.96
N ASP A 14 -3.15 16.54 -1.10
CA ASP A 14 -3.68 15.85 0.11
C ASP A 14 -4.41 14.52 -0.15
N PRO A 15 -4.18 13.47 0.69
CA PRO A 15 -3.47 13.43 1.99
C PRO A 15 -1.96 13.13 1.92
N PHE A 16 -1.36 13.17 0.73
CA PHE A 16 0.05 12.82 0.48
C PHE A 16 0.95 14.05 0.23
N SER A 17 0.51 15.21 0.70
CA SER A 17 1.21 16.49 0.53
C SER A 17 2.41 16.65 1.45
N SER A 18 2.48 15.87 2.54
CA SER A 18 3.57 15.89 3.52
C SER A 18 4.67 14.88 3.16
N PRO A 19 5.95 15.20 3.46
CA PRO A 19 7.03 14.22 3.36
C PRO A 19 6.70 13.02 4.23
N CYS A 20 6.53 11.86 3.61
CA CYS A 20 6.24 10.61 4.28
C CYS A 20 6.92 9.47 3.54
N ARG A 21 7.21 8.38 4.25
CA ARG A 21 7.72 7.16 3.64
C ARG A 21 6.59 6.44 2.92
N TYR A 22 6.92 5.78 1.82
CA TYR A 22 5.96 4.95 1.07
C TYR A 22 5.27 3.92 1.98
N SER A 23 6.02 3.29 2.89
CA SER A 23 5.48 2.38 3.90
C SER A 23 4.37 3.02 4.76
N GLU A 24 4.54 4.27 5.18
CA GLU A 24 3.58 4.97 6.03
C GLU A 24 2.29 5.28 5.26
N VAL A 25 2.43 5.70 4.01
CA VAL A 25 1.30 5.95 3.09
C VAL A 25 0.53 4.66 2.81
N LYS A 26 1.25 3.58 2.51
CA LYS A 26 0.65 2.27 2.24
C LYS A 26 -0.17 1.76 3.42
N MET A 27 0.27 2.04 4.65
CA MET A 27 -0.46 1.69 5.87
C MET A 27 -1.71 2.55 6.12
N LYS A 28 -1.79 3.77 5.57
CA LYS A 28 -2.99 4.62 5.70
C LYS A 28 -4.22 4.07 4.96
N ALA A 29 -4.03 3.17 3.99
CA ALA A 29 -5.12 2.50 3.28
C ALA A 29 -5.71 1.35 4.14
N SER A 30 -6.34 1.68 5.27
CA SER A 30 -6.84 0.74 6.28
C SER A 30 -7.68 -0.38 5.69
N ASP A 31 -8.67 -0.03 4.85
CA ASP A 31 -9.63 -0.98 4.28
C ASP A 31 -8.93 -2.03 3.41
N TYR A 32 -7.90 -1.60 2.67
CA TYR A 32 -7.08 -2.51 1.88
C TYR A 32 -6.23 -3.42 2.76
N GLN A 33 -5.61 -2.88 3.82
CA GLN A 33 -4.79 -3.69 4.73
C GLN A 33 -5.64 -4.72 5.47
N GLU A 34 -6.86 -4.35 5.88
CA GLU A 34 -7.82 -5.27 6.51
C GLU A 34 -8.23 -6.38 5.53
N ALA A 35 -8.62 -6.02 4.30
CA ALA A 35 -8.96 -7.00 3.28
C ALA A 35 -7.79 -7.94 2.94
N LYS A 36 -6.57 -7.40 2.86
CA LYS A 36 -5.35 -8.20 2.64
C LYS A 36 -5.12 -9.19 3.79
N SER A 37 -5.30 -8.74 5.03
CA SER A 37 -5.16 -9.60 6.21
C SER A 37 -6.18 -10.74 6.21
N ALA A 38 -7.45 -10.42 5.92
CA ALA A 38 -8.52 -11.41 5.82
C ALA A 38 -8.26 -12.44 4.71
N PHE A 39 -7.80 -11.99 3.54
CA PHE A 39 -7.42 -12.85 2.43
C PHE A 39 -6.28 -13.82 2.81
N ASN A 40 -5.23 -13.31 3.46
CA ASN A 40 -4.10 -14.14 3.90
C ASN A 40 -4.53 -15.17 4.96
N ALA A 41 -5.43 -14.80 5.86
CA ALA A 41 -5.99 -15.71 6.85
C ALA A 41 -6.81 -16.82 6.19
N ALA A 42 -7.67 -16.47 5.22
CA ALA A 42 -8.49 -17.43 4.49
C ALA A 42 -7.64 -18.42 3.69
N LEU A 43 -6.55 -17.98 3.06
CA LEU A 43 -5.60 -18.87 2.38
C LEU A 43 -4.98 -19.89 3.35
N LYS A 44 -4.61 -19.43 4.54
CA LYS A 44 -4.05 -20.30 5.58
C LYS A 44 -5.06 -21.32 6.09
N GLU A 45 -6.29 -20.88 6.36
CA GLU A 45 -7.38 -21.74 6.84
C GLU A 45 -7.78 -22.79 5.80
N ALA A 46 -7.82 -22.42 4.52
CA ALA A 46 -8.11 -23.33 3.41
C ALA A 46 -6.97 -24.33 3.12
N GLY A 47 -5.85 -24.29 3.86
CA GLY A 47 -4.70 -25.15 3.61
C GLY A 47 -3.93 -24.81 2.33
N CYS A 48 -4.16 -23.63 1.74
CA CYS A 48 -3.49 -23.15 0.53
C CYS A 48 -2.08 -22.57 0.78
N GLY A 49 -1.56 -22.73 2.00
CA GLY A 49 -0.27 -22.19 2.42
C GLY A 49 -0.36 -20.78 3.02
N VAL A 50 0.78 -20.13 3.13
CA VAL A 50 0.91 -18.81 3.78
C VAL A 50 1.43 -17.80 2.77
N TRP A 51 0.85 -16.60 2.78
CA TRP A 51 1.32 -15.48 1.98
C TRP A 51 2.68 -15.01 2.46
N ILE A 52 3.67 -14.97 1.56
CA ILE A 52 5.02 -14.49 1.86
C ILE A 52 5.15 -13.05 1.38
N ASP A 53 5.24 -12.13 2.34
CA ASP A 53 5.51 -10.73 2.05
C ASP A 53 7.00 -10.47 1.80
N LYS A 54 7.26 -9.41 1.04
CA LYS A 54 8.61 -8.88 0.83
C LYS A 54 9.15 -8.23 2.12
N PRO A 55 10.48 -8.13 2.28
CA PRO A 55 11.08 -7.41 3.40
C PRO A 55 10.59 -5.95 3.46
N ILE A 56 10.39 -5.43 4.67
CA ILE A 56 9.84 -4.08 4.90
C ILE A 56 10.75 -2.99 4.33
N GLU A 57 12.05 -3.24 4.26
CA GLU A 57 13.09 -2.35 3.73
C GLU A 57 12.81 -1.97 2.28
N GLN A 58 12.15 -2.85 1.52
CA GLN A 58 11.76 -2.57 0.14
C GLN A 58 10.76 -1.40 0.04
N ASP A 59 9.96 -1.17 1.08
CA ASP A 59 8.95 -0.11 1.14
C ASP A 59 9.44 1.14 1.92
N GLN A 60 10.68 1.13 2.45
CA GLN A 60 11.24 2.23 3.25
C GLN A 60 11.97 3.28 2.40
N PHE A 61 11.25 3.93 1.48
CA PHE A 61 11.77 5.05 0.71
C PHE A 61 10.86 6.28 0.80
N SER A 62 11.45 7.45 0.60
CA SER A 62 10.75 8.75 0.50
C SER A 62 10.83 9.27 -0.94
N LEU A 63 9.89 10.12 -1.33
CA LEU A 63 9.86 10.81 -2.62
C LEU A 63 10.58 12.16 -2.56
#